data_AF-A0A2W4M251-F1
#
_entry.id   AF-A0A2W4M251-F1
#
_cell.length_a   1.000
_cell.length_b   1.000
_cell.length_c   1.000
_cell.angle_alpha   90.00
_cell.angle_beta   90.00
_cell.angle_gamma   90.00
#
_symmetry.space_group_name_H-M   'P 1'
#
loop_
_entity.id
_entity.type
_entity.pdbx_description
1 polymer ?
#
loop_
_entity_poly.entity_id
_entity_poly.type
_entity_poly.pdbx_seq_one_letter_code
_entity_poly.pdbx_strand_id
1 'polypeptide(L)'
;MKARLYAFILALVMALWAPFGAAQTTPIKALVLYDAPATGDYQKLAFAYAIMLRNLLGHWNTDVDLQPVEQYASSQVEQYDVTFYMGGIYDNQLPASFIDDVHNTDKTVVWFKYNLWQYAWNPNYDFRDRTGLGFYGLVGMNGQPTPQNPEPGFFDTVEYKGKSLVKYYSFQNGVVAADPDLGIVGVEDPAKAQTLVTIRNSKTGQVAPYIVRAGNFWYVADMPFSYIGPRDRYLVICDMLHDILGVQTPTIHRAMVRLEDVGALVLPSTMVTLTDYLHGKGIPFSIAVIPFYRDPLGWYNDGVPMEIHLADATNLRASLDYAIARGAKLVMHGYTHQYGSMRNIHTGVSGDDFEFWNAVDNEPVPEDSIAWALGRLDAGLAELQLNGYHVFAWEAPHYQSSPKAIRAAVQRFPTTYQRVVYYTSDEPDFNPANPARDFAVGQFFPYVIERDYYGQRVLPENLGNIEYDIREIDPTSNFDYTWEDLLLNAEMAKVVRDGFASFFFHPFWLDPDVGTPGFEDFKKLVEGITALGYTWVGAHTLTPPGWLGLSQAP
;
A
#
# COMPACT_ATOMS: atom_id res chain seq x y z
N MET A 1 55.25 -44.34 24.08
CA MET A 1 54.08 -43.48 24.36
C MET A 1 54.51 -42.03 24.18
N LYS A 2 54.09 -41.39 23.08
CA LYS A 2 54.47 -40.02 22.72
C LYS A 2 53.37 -39.06 23.21
N ALA A 3 53.68 -38.24 24.21
CA ALA A 3 52.81 -37.13 24.62
C ALA A 3 52.96 -35.98 23.61
N ARG A 4 51.86 -35.57 22.99
CA ARG A 4 51.80 -34.43 22.06
C ARG A 4 51.20 -33.21 22.74
N LEU A 5 51.93 -32.13 22.57
CA LEU A 5 51.64 -30.71 22.76
C LEU A 5 50.32 -30.28 22.10
N TYR A 6 49.49 -29.50 22.79
CA TYR A 6 48.62 -28.50 22.15
C TYR A 6 48.50 -27.26 23.04
N ALA A 7 49.06 -26.15 22.55
CA ALA A 7 48.90 -24.82 23.09
C ALA A 7 47.54 -24.25 22.64
N PHE A 8 46.77 -23.70 23.58
CA PHE A 8 45.56 -22.95 23.28
C PHE A 8 45.93 -21.51 22.89
N ILE A 9 45.68 -21.15 21.62
CA ILE A 9 45.66 -19.77 21.17
C ILE A 9 44.25 -19.23 21.45
N LEU A 10 44.13 -18.31 22.40
CA LEU A 10 42.93 -17.50 22.60
C LEU A 10 42.85 -16.49 21.45
N ALA A 11 41.98 -16.75 20.46
CA ALA A 11 41.63 -15.77 19.45
C ALA A 11 40.58 -14.81 20.03
N LEU A 12 41.00 -13.57 20.26
CA LEU A 12 40.14 -12.45 20.65
C LEU A 12 39.28 -12.06 19.43
N VAL A 13 38.05 -12.56 19.35
CA VAL A 13 37.08 -12.10 18.33
C VAL A 13 36.49 -10.79 18.82
N MET A 14 37.08 -9.67 18.41
CA MET A 14 36.37 -8.39 18.41
C MET A 14 35.34 -8.45 17.28
N ALA A 15 34.10 -8.78 17.63
CA ALA A 15 32.97 -8.56 16.75
C ALA A 15 32.83 -7.05 16.54
N LEU A 16 33.21 -6.57 15.36
CA LEU A 16 32.82 -5.26 14.85
C LEU A 16 31.30 -5.27 14.70
N TRP A 17 30.59 -4.85 15.73
CA TRP A 17 29.18 -4.46 15.60
C TRP A 17 29.18 -3.22 14.72
N ALA A 18 28.79 -3.37 13.45
CA ALA A 18 28.38 -2.23 12.66
C ALA A 18 27.25 -1.53 13.44
N PRO A 19 27.33 -0.20 13.64
CA PRO A 19 26.25 0.51 14.31
C PRO A 19 24.97 0.28 13.50
N PHE A 20 23.91 -0.16 14.17
CA PHE A 20 22.56 -0.08 13.64
C PHE A 20 22.40 1.33 13.03
N GLY A 21 21.94 1.40 11.78
CA GLY A 21 21.87 2.65 11.01
C GLY A 21 21.32 3.77 11.89
N ALA A 22 22.09 4.85 12.02
CA ALA A 22 21.68 5.99 12.83
C ALA A 22 20.32 6.48 12.31
N ALA A 23 19.38 6.73 13.22
CA ALA A 23 18.09 7.31 12.87
C ALA A 23 18.34 8.61 12.09
N GLN A 24 17.60 8.81 10.99
CA GLN A 24 17.73 9.99 10.15
C GLN A 24 17.30 11.24 10.95
N THR A 25 18.27 12.01 11.44
CA THR A 25 17.99 13.15 12.35
C THR A 25 17.54 14.41 11.63
N THR A 26 17.92 14.57 10.38
CA THR A 26 17.55 15.73 9.54
C THR A 26 16.54 15.28 8.49
N PRO A 27 15.37 15.92 8.38
CA PRO A 27 14.41 15.59 7.33
C PRO A 27 15.02 15.78 5.94
N ILE A 28 14.78 14.84 5.03
CA ILE A 28 15.07 15.00 3.60
C ILE A 28 13.98 15.89 3.01
N LYS A 29 14.35 17.01 2.41
CA LYS A 29 13.41 17.87 1.71
C LYS A 29 13.18 17.35 0.29
N ALA A 30 11.95 16.95 -0.01
CA ALA A 30 11.56 16.43 -1.31
C ALA A 30 10.53 17.35 -1.96
N LEU A 31 10.76 17.72 -3.21
CA LEU A 31 9.76 18.35 -4.07
C LEU A 31 9.18 17.30 -5.02
N VAL A 32 7.87 17.16 -5.05
CA VAL A 32 7.17 16.31 -6.04
C VAL A 32 6.37 17.22 -6.96
N LEU A 33 6.91 17.41 -8.16
CA LEU A 33 6.27 18.11 -9.26
C LEU A 33 5.36 17.16 -10.02
N TYR A 34 4.19 17.63 -10.42
CA TYR A 34 3.25 16.85 -11.22
C TYR A 34 2.55 17.69 -12.27
N ASP A 35 2.18 17.06 -13.38
CA ASP A 35 1.41 17.72 -14.44
C ASP A 35 0.01 18.10 -13.94
N ALA A 36 -0.38 19.37 -14.09
CA ALA A 36 -1.73 19.84 -13.77
C ALA A 36 -2.18 20.89 -14.80
N PRO A 37 -2.34 20.49 -16.09
CA PRO A 37 -2.78 21.41 -17.12
C PRO A 37 -4.14 22.01 -16.77
N ALA A 38 -4.39 23.25 -17.22
CA ALA A 38 -5.63 23.96 -16.88
C ALA A 38 -6.91 23.32 -17.45
N THR A 39 -6.78 22.39 -18.40
CA THR A 39 -7.88 21.72 -19.09
C THR A 39 -7.54 20.28 -19.43
N GLY A 40 -8.56 19.42 -19.50
CA GLY A 40 -8.49 18.08 -20.07
C GLY A 40 -8.92 16.99 -19.08
N ASP A 41 -9.44 15.88 -19.60
CA ASP A 41 -10.12 14.83 -18.83
C ASP A 41 -9.26 14.12 -17.77
N TYR A 42 -7.96 14.38 -17.74
CA TYR A 42 -6.99 13.77 -16.84
C TYR A 42 -6.16 14.81 -16.07
N GLN A 43 -6.59 16.08 -16.05
CA GLN A 43 -5.83 17.18 -15.45
C GLN A 43 -5.48 16.99 -13.96
N LYS A 44 -6.17 16.09 -13.24
CA LYS A 44 -5.88 15.73 -11.85
C LYS A 44 -5.23 14.34 -11.67
N LEU A 45 -5.01 13.58 -12.74
CA LEU A 45 -4.50 12.21 -12.65
C LEU A 45 -3.06 12.17 -12.14
N ALA A 46 -2.18 13.06 -12.64
CA ALA A 46 -0.80 13.10 -12.16
C ALA A 46 -0.70 13.55 -10.70
N PHE A 47 -1.67 14.35 -10.20
CA PHE A 47 -1.76 14.67 -8.78
C PHE A 47 -2.06 13.42 -7.93
N ALA A 48 -2.93 12.52 -8.40
CA ALA A 48 -3.15 11.25 -7.72
C ALA A 48 -1.86 10.41 -7.61
N TYR A 49 -1.06 10.34 -8.68
CA TYR A 49 0.25 9.68 -8.64
C TYR A 49 1.25 10.39 -7.72
N ALA A 50 1.22 11.73 -7.67
CA ALA A 50 2.05 12.51 -6.75
C ALA A 50 1.69 12.22 -5.29
N ILE A 51 0.40 12.09 -4.96
CA ILE A 51 -0.06 11.65 -3.63
C ILE A 51 0.52 10.26 -3.32
N MET A 52 0.45 9.31 -4.26
CA MET A 52 0.98 7.96 -4.03
C MET A 52 2.49 7.94 -3.78
N LEU A 53 3.27 8.72 -4.54
CA LEU A 53 4.71 8.86 -4.29
C LEU A 53 4.98 9.53 -2.92
N ARG A 54 4.25 10.60 -2.59
CA ARG A 54 4.38 11.27 -1.29
C ARG A 54 4.04 10.35 -0.12
N ASN A 55 3.11 9.42 -0.29
CA ASN A 55 2.83 8.42 0.72
C ASN A 55 4.02 7.48 0.92
N LEU A 56 4.64 6.99 -0.16
CA LEU A 56 5.85 6.15 -0.09
C LEU A 56 7.01 6.88 0.61
N LEU A 57 7.22 8.16 0.29
CA LEU A 57 8.25 8.99 0.94
C LEU A 57 8.04 9.12 2.44
N GLY A 58 6.78 9.00 2.91
CA GLY A 58 6.41 9.01 4.32
C GLY A 58 6.94 7.84 5.14
N HIS A 59 7.61 6.86 4.53
CA HIS A 59 8.36 5.82 5.25
C HIS A 59 9.61 6.37 5.95
N TRP A 60 10.24 7.40 5.38
CA TRP A 60 11.42 8.05 5.93
C TRP A 60 11.07 9.35 6.65
N ASN A 61 12.04 9.95 7.32
CA ASN A 61 11.92 11.31 7.83
C ASN A 61 12.04 12.29 6.65
N THR A 62 10.94 12.50 5.92
CA THR A 62 10.87 13.38 4.75
C THR A 62 9.93 14.56 5.01
N ASP A 63 10.29 15.71 4.45
CA ASP A 63 9.42 16.88 4.32
C ASP A 63 9.10 17.03 2.83
N VAL A 64 7.83 16.83 2.46
CA VAL A 64 7.41 16.65 1.06
C VAL A 64 6.47 17.77 0.64
N ASP A 65 6.90 18.56 -0.36
CA ASP A 65 6.05 19.52 -1.04
C ASP A 65 5.48 18.91 -2.32
N LEU A 66 4.16 18.99 -2.50
CA LEU A 66 3.47 18.66 -3.74
C LEU A 66 3.18 19.95 -4.51
N GLN A 67 3.58 20.04 -5.77
CA GLN A 67 3.35 21.25 -6.56
C GLN A 67 3.07 20.94 -8.05
N PRO A 68 2.09 21.62 -8.68
CA PRO A 68 1.95 21.63 -10.14
C PRO A 68 3.24 22.10 -10.82
N VAL A 69 3.74 21.35 -11.80
CA VAL A 69 4.96 21.71 -12.52
C VAL A 69 4.82 23.07 -13.22
N GLU A 70 3.61 23.45 -13.62
CA GLU A 70 3.29 24.73 -14.24
C GLU A 70 3.56 25.93 -13.31
N GLN A 71 3.62 25.70 -11.99
CA GLN A 71 3.90 26.71 -10.98
C GLN A 71 5.38 26.75 -10.57
N TYR A 72 6.23 25.94 -11.19
CA TYR A 72 7.65 25.86 -10.87
C TYR A 72 8.37 27.21 -11.03
N ALA A 73 9.05 27.65 -9.97
CA ALA A 73 9.85 28.87 -9.98
C ALA A 73 11.33 28.56 -10.24
N SER A 74 12.03 29.47 -10.92
CA SER A 74 13.48 29.33 -11.17
C SER A 74 14.28 29.17 -9.87
N SER A 75 15.28 28.30 -9.92
CA SER A 75 16.13 27.83 -8.83
C SER A 75 15.40 27.11 -7.70
N GLN A 76 14.14 26.72 -7.86
CA GLN A 76 13.39 26.05 -6.80
C GLN A 76 13.99 24.68 -6.45
N VAL A 77 14.53 23.93 -7.43
CA VAL A 77 15.22 22.64 -7.20
C VAL A 77 16.34 22.72 -6.15
N GLU A 78 17.01 23.86 -6.03
CA GLU A 78 18.14 24.05 -5.11
C GLU A 78 17.72 24.13 -3.63
N GLN A 79 16.42 24.32 -3.38
CA GLN A 79 15.85 24.39 -2.03
C GLN A 79 15.57 23.00 -1.45
N TYR A 80 15.69 21.94 -2.27
CA TYR A 80 15.38 20.56 -1.93
C TYR A 80 16.63 19.68 -2.03
N ASP A 81 16.56 18.51 -1.39
CA ASP A 81 17.59 17.47 -1.51
C ASP A 81 17.31 16.57 -2.72
N VAL A 82 16.04 16.39 -3.04
CA VAL A 82 15.56 15.61 -4.18
C VAL A 82 14.30 16.23 -4.79
N THR A 83 14.23 16.24 -6.12
CA THR A 83 13.04 16.64 -6.87
C THR A 83 12.57 15.48 -7.73
N PHE A 84 11.33 15.07 -7.53
CA PHE A 84 10.63 14.11 -8.37
C PHE A 84 9.72 14.86 -9.34
N TYR A 85 9.72 14.46 -10.61
CA TYR A 85 8.80 14.97 -11.60
C TYR A 85 7.94 13.84 -12.17
N MET A 86 6.64 13.95 -11.91
CA MET A 86 5.59 13.03 -12.30
C MET A 86 5.04 13.43 -13.68
N GLY A 87 5.72 13.02 -14.75
CA GLY A 87 5.26 13.17 -16.14
C GLY A 87 4.09 12.25 -16.45
N GLY A 88 2.93 12.56 -15.87
CA GLY A 88 1.70 11.76 -15.95
C GLY A 88 0.81 12.13 -17.14
N ILE A 89 1.03 13.27 -17.78
CA ILE A 89 0.27 13.75 -18.93
C ILE A 89 1.18 13.90 -20.14
N TYR A 90 0.79 13.26 -21.25
CA TYR A 90 1.52 13.33 -22.51
C TYR A 90 1.55 14.77 -23.04
N ASP A 91 2.76 15.25 -23.33
CA ASP A 91 3.04 16.57 -23.93
C ASP A 91 2.59 17.77 -23.11
N ASN A 92 2.58 17.60 -21.77
CA ASN A 92 2.39 18.72 -20.86
C ASN A 92 3.55 19.72 -20.99
N GLN A 93 3.24 21.00 -21.16
CA GLN A 93 4.26 22.02 -21.41
C GLN A 93 5.03 22.34 -20.13
N LEU A 94 6.32 22.05 -20.13
CA LEU A 94 7.17 22.31 -18.96
C LEU A 94 7.69 23.74 -18.95
N PRO A 95 7.76 24.42 -17.79
CA PRO A 95 8.42 25.71 -17.70
C PRO A 95 9.89 25.61 -18.13
N ALA A 96 10.35 26.56 -18.95
CA ALA A 96 11.76 26.61 -19.36
C ALA A 96 12.70 26.68 -18.14
N SER A 97 12.29 27.41 -17.08
CA SER A 97 13.00 27.47 -15.80
C SER A 97 13.21 26.10 -15.17
N PHE A 98 12.23 25.19 -15.27
CA PHE A 98 12.37 23.84 -14.74
C PHE A 98 13.42 23.03 -15.52
N ILE A 99 13.38 23.08 -16.84
CA ILE A 99 14.35 22.36 -17.68
C ILE A 99 15.76 22.95 -17.50
N ASP A 100 15.89 24.28 -17.45
CA ASP A 100 17.14 24.98 -17.15
C ASP A 100 17.72 24.53 -15.81
N ASP A 101 16.90 24.46 -14.76
CA ASP A 101 17.35 24.04 -13.43
C ASP A 101 17.71 22.55 -13.38
N VAL A 102 16.92 21.67 -14.02
CA VAL A 102 17.26 20.25 -14.15
C VAL A 102 18.60 20.09 -14.86
N HIS A 103 18.87 20.90 -15.89
CA HIS A 103 20.16 20.96 -16.58
C HIS A 103 21.30 21.53 -15.72
N ASN A 104 20.97 22.51 -14.88
CA ASN A 104 21.80 23.23 -13.91
C ASN A 104 22.35 22.38 -12.74
N THR A 105 21.44 21.62 -12.14
CA THR A 105 21.57 21.25 -10.73
C THR A 105 22.49 20.05 -10.48
N ASP A 106 23.14 20.05 -9.31
CA ASP A 106 23.79 18.87 -8.74
C ASP A 106 22.87 18.11 -7.76
N LYS A 107 21.67 18.63 -7.47
CA LYS A 107 20.65 17.97 -6.62
C LYS A 107 20.03 16.77 -7.33
N THR A 108 19.53 15.81 -6.58
CA THR A 108 18.92 14.62 -7.17
C THR A 108 17.63 14.99 -7.90
N VAL A 109 17.52 14.60 -9.18
CA VAL A 109 16.29 14.74 -9.98
C VAL A 109 15.85 13.36 -10.43
N VAL A 110 14.57 13.02 -10.18
CA VAL A 110 13.95 11.77 -10.63
C VAL A 110 12.80 12.08 -11.57
N TRP A 111 12.90 11.60 -12.80
CA TRP A 111 11.94 11.87 -13.86
C TRP A 111 11.14 10.62 -14.20
N PHE A 112 9.81 10.71 -14.14
CA PHE A 112 8.91 9.62 -14.51
C PHE A 112 8.29 9.84 -15.89
N LYS A 113 8.46 8.84 -16.77
CA LYS A 113 7.72 8.64 -18.03
C LYS A 113 7.76 9.82 -19.00
N TYR A 114 6.70 10.64 -19.05
CA TYR A 114 6.47 11.58 -20.16
C TYR A 114 7.30 12.86 -20.07
N ASN A 115 7.27 13.62 -21.17
CA ASN A 115 7.82 14.96 -21.34
C ASN A 115 9.35 15.06 -21.33
N LEU A 116 10.08 13.95 -21.14
CA LEU A 116 11.55 13.94 -21.19
C LEU A 116 12.10 14.46 -22.52
N TRP A 117 11.37 14.30 -23.63
CA TRP A 117 11.76 14.85 -24.93
C TRP A 117 11.97 16.37 -24.94
N GLN A 118 11.24 17.12 -24.10
CA GLN A 118 11.39 18.57 -24.00
C GLN A 118 12.76 18.98 -23.43
N TYR A 119 13.42 18.07 -22.70
CA TYR A 119 14.81 18.22 -22.28
C TYR A 119 15.77 17.52 -23.26
N ALA A 120 15.54 16.23 -23.53
CA ALA A 120 16.47 15.36 -24.24
C ALA A 120 16.66 15.70 -25.73
N TRP A 121 15.66 16.31 -26.38
CA TRP A 121 15.73 16.69 -27.81
C TRP A 121 15.82 18.19 -28.02
N ASN A 122 15.89 18.98 -26.95
CA ASN A 122 15.99 20.43 -27.05
C ASN A 122 17.46 20.83 -27.32
N PRO A 123 17.75 21.50 -28.45
CA PRO A 123 19.13 21.80 -28.87
C PRO A 123 19.86 22.81 -27.97
N ASN A 124 19.16 23.47 -27.04
CA ASN A 124 19.78 24.35 -26.05
C ASN A 124 20.50 23.58 -24.94
N TYR A 125 20.28 22.27 -24.82
CA TYR A 125 20.88 21.44 -23.77
C TYR A 125 21.67 20.28 -24.36
N ASP A 126 22.83 20.01 -23.78
CA ASP A 126 23.70 18.89 -24.15
C ASP A 126 23.32 17.58 -23.41
N PHE A 127 22.02 17.23 -23.35
CA PHE A 127 21.49 16.11 -22.55
C PHE A 127 22.32 14.83 -22.64
N ARG A 128 22.68 14.40 -23.86
CA ARG A 128 23.47 13.19 -24.11
C ARG A 128 24.89 13.31 -23.54
N ASP A 129 25.54 14.45 -23.73
CA ASP A 129 26.89 14.68 -23.22
C ASP A 129 26.91 14.79 -21.70
N ARG A 130 25.89 15.41 -21.10
CA ARG A 130 25.77 15.54 -19.65
C ARG A 130 25.46 14.20 -18.97
N THR A 131 24.46 13.48 -19.47
CA THR A 131 23.93 12.29 -18.79
C THR A 131 24.54 10.99 -19.27
N GLY A 132 25.07 10.94 -20.51
CA GLY A 132 25.42 9.67 -21.16
C GLY A 132 24.21 8.84 -21.58
N LEU A 133 23.00 9.41 -21.56
CA LEU A 133 21.75 8.75 -21.96
C LEU A 133 21.27 9.26 -23.32
N GLY A 134 20.77 8.35 -24.15
CA GLY A 134 19.96 8.67 -25.32
C GLY A 134 18.48 8.42 -25.04
N PHE A 135 17.59 9.36 -25.38
CA PHE A 135 16.13 9.14 -25.40
C PHE A 135 15.66 8.89 -26.84
N TYR A 136 15.03 7.73 -27.07
CA TYR A 136 14.66 7.24 -28.40
C TYR A 136 13.14 7.35 -28.70
N GLY A 137 12.34 7.79 -27.73
CA GLY A 137 10.91 8.05 -27.89
C GLY A 137 10.04 7.19 -26.98
N LEU A 138 8.75 7.11 -27.29
CA LEU A 138 7.78 6.28 -26.59
C LEU A 138 7.47 5.04 -27.42
N VAL A 139 7.29 3.91 -26.73
CA VAL A 139 6.67 2.70 -27.30
C VAL A 139 5.43 2.35 -26.50
N GLY A 140 4.46 1.73 -27.15
CA GLY A 140 3.23 1.27 -26.51
C GLY A 140 2.96 -0.20 -26.83
N MET A 141 1.71 -0.54 -27.09
CA MET A 141 1.32 -1.88 -27.52
C MET A 141 1.98 -2.28 -28.85
N ASN A 142 2.31 -3.57 -28.98
CA ASN A 142 2.84 -4.16 -30.21
C ASN A 142 1.86 -4.04 -31.39
N GLY A 143 0.58 -3.82 -31.10
CA GLY A 143 -0.49 -3.63 -32.06
C GLY A 143 -1.80 -3.31 -31.34
N GLN A 144 -2.85 -3.00 -32.09
CA GLN A 144 -4.19 -2.88 -31.53
C GLN A 144 -4.78 -4.29 -31.29
N PRO A 145 -5.52 -4.51 -30.18
CA PRO A 145 -6.24 -5.76 -29.96
C PRO A 145 -7.21 -6.04 -31.11
N THR A 146 -7.26 -7.29 -31.57
CA THR A 146 -8.18 -7.76 -32.61
C THR A 146 -8.75 -9.13 -32.23
N PRO A 147 -9.86 -9.60 -32.82
CA PRO A 147 -10.36 -10.96 -32.57
C PRO A 147 -9.33 -12.07 -32.85
N GLN A 148 -8.39 -11.84 -33.78
CA GLN A 148 -7.32 -12.78 -34.13
C GLN A 148 -6.06 -12.63 -33.25
N ASN A 149 -5.89 -11.49 -32.59
CA ASN A 149 -4.81 -11.19 -31.66
C ASN A 149 -5.34 -10.32 -30.51
N PRO A 150 -6.08 -10.92 -29.55
CA PRO A 150 -6.73 -10.16 -28.47
C PRO A 150 -5.72 -9.58 -27.48
N GLU A 151 -4.52 -10.16 -27.40
CA GLU A 151 -3.43 -9.73 -26.52
C GLU A 151 -2.15 -9.46 -27.33
N PRO A 152 -2.06 -8.30 -28.01
CA PRO A 152 -0.90 -7.99 -28.85
C PRO A 152 0.41 -7.91 -28.04
N GLY A 153 0.32 -7.64 -26.73
CA GLY A 153 1.45 -7.47 -25.82
C GLY A 153 2.08 -6.09 -25.91
N PHE A 154 2.95 -5.81 -24.95
CA PHE A 154 3.74 -4.58 -24.80
C PHE A 154 4.90 -4.89 -23.84
N PHE A 155 5.69 -3.88 -23.46
CA PHE A 155 6.67 -4.03 -22.38
C PHE A 155 5.96 -4.13 -21.02
N ASP A 156 5.83 -5.36 -20.54
CA ASP A 156 4.93 -5.73 -19.45
C ASP A 156 5.66 -6.34 -18.25
N THR A 157 6.91 -6.78 -18.39
CA THR A 157 7.62 -7.54 -17.34
C THR A 157 8.89 -6.83 -16.88
N VAL A 158 8.89 -6.26 -15.68
CA VAL A 158 10.07 -5.64 -15.06
C VAL A 158 10.90 -6.71 -14.34
N GLU A 159 12.20 -6.77 -14.62
CA GLU A 159 13.11 -7.74 -14.01
C GLU A 159 13.93 -7.07 -12.90
N TYR A 160 13.76 -7.53 -11.67
CA TYR A 160 14.41 -6.93 -10.50
C TYR A 160 14.76 -7.96 -9.43
N LYS A 161 16.01 -7.96 -8.95
CA LYS A 161 16.52 -8.90 -7.92
C LYS A 161 16.19 -10.38 -8.20
N GLY A 162 16.22 -10.79 -9.47
CA GLY A 162 15.91 -12.16 -9.90
C GLY A 162 14.42 -12.52 -9.87
N LYS A 163 13.53 -11.53 -9.76
CA LYS A 163 12.08 -11.67 -9.82
C LYS A 163 11.52 -10.93 -11.04
N SER A 164 10.48 -11.49 -11.65
CA SER A 164 9.76 -10.91 -12.78
C SER A 164 8.45 -10.29 -12.26
N LEU A 165 8.35 -8.96 -12.31
CA LEU A 165 7.19 -8.21 -11.85
C LEU A 165 6.35 -7.77 -13.05
N VAL A 166 5.10 -8.20 -13.09
CA VAL A 166 4.25 -8.09 -14.28
C VAL A 166 3.26 -6.95 -14.11
N LYS A 167 3.22 -6.06 -15.11
CA LYS A 167 2.24 -4.99 -15.25
C LYS A 167 0.85 -5.57 -15.36
N TYR A 168 -0.10 -5.01 -14.62
CA TYR A 168 -1.51 -5.36 -14.84
C TYR A 168 -1.95 -4.99 -16.25
N TYR A 169 -2.69 -5.90 -16.87
CA TYR A 169 -3.44 -5.61 -18.09
C TYR A 169 -4.68 -6.50 -18.17
N SER A 170 -5.74 -5.97 -18.77
CA SER A 170 -6.93 -6.72 -19.15
C SER A 170 -7.40 -6.29 -20.55
N PHE A 171 -7.65 -7.28 -21.41
CA PHE A 171 -8.12 -7.09 -22.79
C PHE A 171 -9.48 -7.77 -22.92
N GLN A 172 -10.55 -7.09 -22.51
CA GLN A 172 -11.90 -7.67 -22.50
C GLN A 172 -12.85 -6.88 -23.38
N ASN A 173 -13.54 -7.57 -24.30
CA ASN A 173 -14.58 -6.99 -25.17
C ASN A 173 -14.14 -5.72 -25.92
N GLY A 174 -12.86 -5.63 -26.29
CA GLY A 174 -12.28 -4.45 -26.96
C GLY A 174 -11.89 -3.29 -26.02
N VAL A 175 -12.11 -3.42 -24.71
CA VAL A 175 -11.64 -2.49 -23.69
C VAL A 175 -10.24 -2.94 -23.21
N VAL A 176 -9.31 -2.00 -23.19
CA VAL A 176 -7.95 -2.20 -22.69
C VAL A 176 -7.80 -1.48 -21.36
N ALA A 177 -7.65 -2.24 -20.28
CA ALA A 177 -7.26 -1.71 -18.97
C ALA A 177 -5.78 -2.05 -18.75
N ALA A 178 -4.89 -1.17 -19.21
CA ALA A 178 -3.44 -1.31 -19.08
C ALA A 178 -2.78 0.07 -19.19
N ASP A 179 -1.51 0.16 -18.79
CA ASP A 179 -0.64 1.29 -19.13
C ASP A 179 0.53 0.78 -19.99
N PRO A 180 0.38 0.72 -21.33
CA PRO A 180 1.37 0.10 -22.20
C PRO A 180 2.57 1.01 -22.52
N ASP A 181 2.45 2.30 -22.24
CA ASP A 181 3.43 3.29 -22.68
C ASP A 181 4.74 3.19 -21.87
N LEU A 182 5.85 3.25 -22.58
CA LEU A 182 7.20 3.19 -22.01
C LEU A 182 8.11 4.18 -22.75
N GLY A 183 8.82 5.02 -22.00
CA GLY A 183 9.87 5.86 -22.55
C GLY A 183 11.18 5.12 -22.72
N ILE A 184 11.61 4.98 -23.97
CA ILE A 184 12.79 4.21 -24.33
C ILE A 184 14.03 5.07 -24.21
N VAL A 185 14.94 4.62 -23.34
CA VAL A 185 16.29 5.18 -23.19
C VAL A 185 17.36 4.14 -23.48
N GLY A 186 18.57 4.60 -23.82
CA GLY A 186 19.79 3.79 -23.88
C GLY A 186 20.93 4.45 -23.13
N VAL A 187 21.83 3.63 -22.56
CA VAL A 187 23.11 4.09 -22.02
C VAL A 187 24.10 4.20 -23.18
N GLU A 188 24.39 5.41 -23.62
CA GLU A 188 25.34 5.72 -24.70
C GLU A 188 26.77 5.92 -24.17
N ASP A 189 26.92 6.36 -22.92
CA ASP A 189 28.20 6.46 -22.20
C ASP A 189 28.14 5.75 -20.83
N PRO A 190 28.61 4.48 -20.73
CA PRO A 190 28.64 3.72 -19.47
C PRO A 190 29.54 4.32 -18.38
N ALA A 191 30.40 5.29 -18.70
CA ALA A 191 31.17 6.00 -17.68
C ALA A 191 30.32 7.04 -16.92
N LYS A 192 29.18 7.44 -17.48
CA LYS A 192 28.27 8.46 -16.91
C LYS A 192 26.95 7.87 -16.43
N ALA A 193 26.42 6.88 -17.15
CA ALA A 193 25.11 6.29 -16.88
C ALA A 193 25.15 4.77 -16.70
N GLN A 194 24.16 4.27 -15.97
CA GLN A 194 23.95 2.85 -15.75
C GLN A 194 22.47 2.47 -15.80
N THR A 195 22.18 1.28 -16.32
CA THR A 195 20.88 0.62 -16.18
C THR A 195 20.82 -0.12 -14.87
N LEU A 196 19.84 0.21 -14.03
CA LEU A 196 19.63 -0.41 -12.72
C LEU A 196 18.57 -1.50 -12.76
N VAL A 197 17.54 -1.30 -13.59
CA VAL A 197 16.41 -2.21 -13.75
C VAL A 197 16.08 -2.29 -15.24
N THR A 198 15.67 -3.47 -15.71
CA THR A 198 15.24 -3.69 -17.09
C THR A 198 13.77 -4.08 -17.16
N ILE A 199 13.17 -3.89 -18.33
CA ILE A 199 11.81 -4.33 -18.66
C ILE A 199 11.86 -5.13 -19.95
N ARG A 200 11.10 -6.23 -19.99
CA ARG A 200 10.94 -7.11 -21.15
C ARG A 200 9.53 -6.98 -21.71
N ASN A 201 9.44 -7.02 -23.04
CA ASN A 201 8.21 -7.31 -23.75
C ASN A 201 8.02 -8.83 -23.81
N SER A 202 7.09 -9.37 -23.03
CA SER A 202 6.91 -10.82 -22.90
C SER A 202 6.58 -11.53 -24.21
N LYS A 203 5.94 -10.84 -25.18
CA LYS A 203 5.58 -11.42 -26.48
C LYS A 203 6.72 -11.39 -27.49
N THR A 204 7.51 -10.30 -27.56
CA THR A 204 8.59 -10.17 -28.55
C THR A 204 9.97 -10.59 -28.02
N GLY A 205 10.14 -10.67 -26.70
CA GLY A 205 11.41 -10.92 -26.04
C GLY A 205 12.35 -9.71 -25.99
N GLN A 206 11.94 -8.56 -26.55
CA GLN A 206 12.75 -7.34 -26.51
C GLN A 206 12.95 -6.88 -25.06
N VAL A 207 14.16 -6.41 -24.74
CA VAL A 207 14.52 -5.86 -23.44
C VAL A 207 14.93 -4.40 -23.59
N ALA A 208 14.52 -3.56 -22.65
CA ALA A 208 14.88 -2.16 -22.57
C ALA A 208 15.27 -1.78 -21.12
N PRO A 209 16.07 -0.72 -20.92
CA PRO A 209 16.22 -0.11 -19.61
C PRO A 209 14.88 0.39 -19.06
N TYR A 210 14.61 0.13 -17.78
CA TYR A 210 13.41 0.56 -17.06
C TYR A 210 13.71 1.68 -16.07
N ILE A 211 14.75 1.50 -15.25
CA ILE A 211 15.29 2.55 -14.36
C ILE A 211 16.76 2.72 -14.71
N VAL A 212 17.15 3.96 -15.01
CA VAL A 212 18.54 4.35 -15.28
C VAL A 212 18.96 5.47 -14.34
N ARG A 213 20.26 5.54 -14.05
CA ARG A 213 20.88 6.61 -13.26
C ARG A 213 22.10 7.17 -13.99
N ALA A 214 22.17 8.50 -14.07
CA ALA A 214 23.28 9.28 -14.57
C ALA A 214 23.67 10.34 -13.53
N GLY A 215 24.66 10.04 -12.67
CA GLY A 215 25.01 10.93 -11.56
C GLY A 215 23.84 11.18 -10.59
N ASN A 216 23.36 12.42 -10.56
CA ASN A 216 22.20 12.90 -9.80
C ASN A 216 20.86 12.79 -10.56
N PHE A 217 20.87 12.46 -11.85
CA PHE A 217 19.66 12.29 -12.65
C PHE A 217 19.22 10.83 -12.70
N TRP A 218 17.95 10.57 -12.38
CA TRP A 218 17.30 9.28 -12.49
C TRP A 218 16.14 9.37 -13.47
N TYR A 219 15.96 8.34 -14.29
CA TYR A 219 14.80 8.22 -15.16
C TYR A 219 14.13 6.87 -14.94
N VAL A 220 12.83 6.92 -14.68
CA VAL A 220 11.93 5.78 -14.64
C VAL A 220 11.10 5.84 -15.92
N ALA A 221 11.25 4.83 -16.78
CA ALA A 221 10.66 4.79 -18.12
C ALA A 221 9.11 4.76 -18.14
N ASP A 222 8.46 4.65 -16.98
CA ASP A 222 7.04 4.34 -16.81
C ASP A 222 6.48 5.08 -15.58
N MET A 223 5.16 5.03 -15.41
CA MET A 223 4.45 5.45 -14.21
C MET A 223 4.14 4.21 -13.34
N PRO A 224 4.96 3.88 -12.32
CA PRO A 224 4.80 2.67 -11.50
C PRO A 224 3.58 2.72 -10.56
N PHE A 225 2.85 3.83 -10.55
CA PHE A 225 1.63 4.04 -9.78
C PHE A 225 0.35 3.73 -10.57
N SER A 226 0.49 3.50 -11.89
CA SER A 226 -0.61 3.10 -12.75
C SER A 226 -0.82 1.59 -12.67
N TYR A 227 -1.99 1.18 -12.19
CA TYR A 227 -2.38 -0.21 -11.87
C TYR A 227 -1.36 -0.93 -10.97
N ILE A 228 -1.39 -0.65 -9.67
CA ILE A 228 -0.52 -1.30 -8.69
C ILE A 228 -1.04 -2.68 -8.30
N GLY A 229 -0.14 -3.58 -7.91
CA GLY A 229 -0.49 -4.89 -7.35
C GLY A 229 0.68 -5.53 -6.60
N PRO A 230 0.44 -6.59 -5.82
CA PRO A 230 1.45 -7.22 -4.96
C PRO A 230 2.55 -7.96 -5.74
N ARG A 231 2.44 -8.04 -7.07
CA ARG A 231 3.42 -8.68 -7.98
C ARG A 231 3.88 -7.72 -9.09
N ASP A 232 3.56 -6.44 -8.95
CA ASP A 232 3.77 -5.40 -9.96
C ASP A 232 5.06 -4.61 -9.73
N ARG A 233 5.52 -3.90 -10.78
CA ARG A 233 6.69 -2.99 -10.75
C ARG A 233 6.62 -1.91 -9.68
N TYR A 234 5.45 -1.62 -9.12
CA TYR A 234 5.27 -0.80 -7.92
C TYR A 234 6.22 -1.20 -6.77
N LEU A 235 6.48 -2.50 -6.56
CA LEU A 235 7.42 -2.94 -5.53
C LEU A 235 8.88 -2.54 -5.83
N VAL A 236 9.23 -2.42 -7.11
CA VAL A 236 10.58 -2.00 -7.53
C VAL A 236 10.83 -0.56 -7.14
N ILE A 237 9.88 0.35 -7.42
CA ILE A 237 10.05 1.75 -7.03
C ILE A 237 10.06 1.90 -5.51
N CYS A 238 9.25 1.13 -4.78
CA CYS A 238 9.28 1.12 -3.31
C CYS A 238 10.67 0.79 -2.76
N ASP A 239 11.36 -0.20 -3.35
CA ASP A 239 12.74 -0.52 -2.95
C ASP A 239 13.76 0.52 -3.42
N MET A 240 13.66 0.99 -4.67
CA MET A 240 14.60 1.95 -5.27
C MET A 240 14.62 3.31 -4.58
N LEU A 241 13.51 3.71 -3.94
CA LEU A 241 13.46 4.96 -3.18
C LEU A 241 14.51 5.02 -2.06
N HIS A 242 14.91 3.88 -1.48
CA HIS A 242 16.04 3.82 -0.55
C HIS A 242 17.34 4.37 -1.16
N ASP A 243 17.64 3.97 -2.39
CA ASP A 243 18.88 4.33 -3.07
C ASP A 243 18.81 5.75 -3.64
N ILE A 244 17.64 6.17 -4.12
CA ILE A 244 17.36 7.53 -4.59
C ILE A 244 17.55 8.54 -3.45
N LEU A 245 17.02 8.24 -2.26
CA LEU A 245 17.12 9.10 -1.08
C LEU A 245 18.48 8.98 -0.38
N GLY A 246 19.31 8.01 -0.77
CA GLY A 246 20.61 7.75 -0.15
C GLY A 246 20.53 7.22 1.28
N VAL A 247 19.38 6.68 1.69
CA VAL A 247 19.16 6.17 3.05
C VAL A 247 19.56 4.70 3.12
N GLN A 248 20.52 4.41 4.01
CA GLN A 248 20.98 3.04 4.27
C GLN A 248 20.03 2.33 5.23
N THR A 249 19.09 1.57 4.68
CA THR A 249 18.18 0.71 5.46
C THR A 249 18.69 -0.73 5.47
N PRO A 250 18.83 -1.35 6.66
CA PRO A 250 19.15 -2.78 6.76
C PRO A 250 18.10 -3.65 6.06
N THR A 251 18.55 -4.71 5.39
CA THR A 251 17.62 -5.70 4.85
C THR A 251 16.98 -6.49 6.00
N ILE A 252 15.67 -6.35 6.17
CA ILE A 252 14.88 -7.05 7.17
C ILE A 252 13.47 -7.34 6.66
N HIS A 253 13.11 -8.62 6.60
CA HIS A 253 11.78 -9.05 6.15
C HIS A 253 10.93 -9.45 7.35
N ARG A 254 9.78 -8.78 7.53
CA ARG A 254 8.88 -8.98 8.69
C ARG A 254 7.51 -9.49 8.25
N ALA A 255 6.86 -10.29 9.07
CA ALA A 255 5.50 -10.75 8.82
C ALA A 255 4.54 -10.33 9.93
N MET A 256 3.31 -10.05 9.55
CA MET A 256 2.22 -9.72 10.46
C MET A 256 0.96 -10.47 10.03
N VAL A 257 0.10 -10.80 11.00
CA VAL A 257 -1.19 -11.43 10.77
C VAL A 257 -2.25 -10.78 11.64
N ARG A 258 -3.42 -10.54 11.05
CA ARG A 258 -4.61 -10.06 11.74
C ARG A 258 -5.79 -11.00 11.49
N LEU A 259 -6.56 -11.29 12.54
CA LEU A 259 -7.87 -11.92 12.41
C LEU A 259 -8.91 -10.80 12.24
N GLU A 260 -9.65 -10.80 11.15
CA GLU A 260 -10.50 -9.68 10.72
C GLU A 260 -11.99 -10.00 10.84
N ASP A 261 -12.83 -8.96 10.82
CA ASP A 261 -14.28 -9.03 10.99
C ASP A 261 -14.74 -9.80 12.23
N VAL A 262 -14.02 -9.63 13.34
CA VAL A 262 -14.35 -10.31 14.60
C VAL A 262 -15.44 -9.52 15.33
N GLY A 263 -16.69 -9.86 15.05
CA GLY A 263 -17.90 -9.26 15.62
C GLY A 263 -18.67 -10.14 16.61
N ALA A 264 -19.85 -9.69 17.02
CA ALA A 264 -20.67 -10.31 18.07
C ALA A 264 -21.04 -11.78 17.80
N LEU A 265 -21.18 -12.16 16.53
CA LEU A 265 -21.61 -13.49 16.09
C LEU A 265 -20.45 -14.49 15.89
N VAL A 266 -19.19 -14.09 16.13
CA VAL A 266 -18.04 -14.98 15.98
C VAL A 266 -18.19 -16.25 16.81
N LEU A 267 -17.81 -17.41 16.26
CA LEU A 267 -17.79 -18.67 17.01
C LEU A 267 -16.56 -18.75 17.95
N PRO A 268 -16.75 -18.93 19.27
CA PRO A 268 -15.62 -19.03 20.20
C PRO A 268 -14.66 -20.18 19.90
N SER A 269 -15.16 -21.32 19.40
CA SER A 269 -14.32 -22.48 19.04
C SER A 269 -13.35 -22.19 17.90
N THR A 270 -13.80 -21.42 16.91
CA THR A 270 -13.01 -20.95 15.78
C THR A 270 -11.88 -20.04 16.27
N MET A 271 -12.21 -19.07 17.14
CA MET A 271 -11.23 -18.15 17.73
C MET A 271 -10.21 -18.86 18.62
N VAL A 272 -10.64 -19.84 19.42
CA VAL A 272 -9.74 -20.70 20.22
C VAL A 272 -8.76 -21.43 19.31
N THR A 273 -9.24 -22.03 18.23
CA THR A 273 -8.41 -22.81 17.28
C THR A 273 -7.32 -21.95 16.63
N LEU A 274 -7.68 -20.78 16.09
CA LEU A 274 -6.73 -19.86 15.46
C LEU A 274 -5.74 -19.29 16.49
N THR A 275 -6.24 -18.90 17.66
CA THR A 275 -5.43 -18.37 18.75
C THR A 275 -4.41 -19.39 19.24
N ASP A 276 -4.82 -20.62 19.51
CA ASP A 276 -3.92 -21.66 20.02
C ASP A 276 -2.85 -22.04 18.99
N TYR A 277 -3.19 -22.05 17.69
CA TYR A 277 -2.21 -22.26 16.63
C TYR A 277 -1.16 -21.15 16.60
N LEU A 278 -1.58 -19.88 16.54
CA LEU A 278 -0.67 -18.73 16.51
C LEU A 278 0.19 -18.64 17.77
N HIS A 279 -0.44 -18.79 18.94
CA HIS A 279 0.26 -18.79 20.23
C HIS A 279 1.25 -19.96 20.34
N GLY A 280 0.85 -21.17 19.92
CA GLY A 280 1.71 -22.36 19.92
C GLY A 280 2.92 -22.25 18.98
N LYS A 281 2.82 -21.43 17.92
CA LYS A 281 3.95 -21.08 17.04
C LYS A 281 4.75 -19.86 17.53
N GLY A 282 4.32 -19.21 18.62
CA GLY A 282 4.93 -17.99 19.13
C GLY A 282 4.75 -16.78 18.20
N ILE A 283 3.70 -16.78 17.37
CA ILE A 283 3.43 -15.72 16.40
C ILE A 283 2.54 -14.65 17.07
N PRO A 284 3.02 -13.41 17.23
CA PRO A 284 2.17 -12.31 17.66
C PRO A 284 1.14 -11.98 16.58
N PHE A 285 -0.08 -11.63 16.97
CA PHE A 285 -1.17 -11.36 16.04
C PHE A 285 -2.10 -10.26 16.56
N SER A 286 -2.89 -9.70 15.64
CA SER A 286 -3.91 -8.70 15.96
C SER A 286 -5.32 -9.22 15.68
N ILE A 287 -6.33 -8.57 16.25
CA ILE A 287 -7.74 -8.84 15.99
C ILE A 287 -8.42 -7.53 15.62
N ALA A 288 -9.03 -7.46 14.43
CA ALA A 288 -9.90 -6.37 14.00
C ALA A 288 -11.31 -6.63 14.56
N VAL A 289 -11.75 -5.76 15.47
CA VAL A 289 -12.98 -5.94 16.25
C VAL A 289 -14.07 -5.02 15.72
N ILE A 290 -15.26 -5.58 15.51
CA ILE A 290 -16.49 -4.84 15.27
C ILE A 290 -17.23 -4.75 16.61
N PRO A 291 -17.21 -3.58 17.30
CA PRO A 291 -17.69 -3.50 18.66
C PRO A 291 -19.22 -3.46 18.78
N PHE A 292 -19.94 -3.04 17.73
CA PHE A 292 -21.40 -3.03 17.74
C PHE A 292 -21.96 -3.73 16.49
N TYR A 293 -22.57 -4.90 16.67
CA TYR A 293 -23.19 -5.64 15.57
C TYR A 293 -24.59 -5.11 15.26
N ARG A 294 -24.88 -4.94 13.97
CA ARG A 294 -26.20 -4.54 13.47
C ARG A 294 -26.58 -5.36 12.24
N ASP A 295 -27.80 -5.88 12.25
CA ASP A 295 -28.55 -6.38 11.09
C ASP A 295 -29.89 -5.64 11.05
N PRO A 296 -29.93 -4.40 10.54
CA PRO A 296 -31.11 -3.54 10.64
C PRO A 296 -32.28 -4.02 9.78
N LEU A 297 -32.04 -4.88 8.78
CA LEU A 297 -33.05 -5.40 7.86
C LEU A 297 -33.42 -6.87 8.16
N GLY A 298 -32.79 -7.49 9.16
CA GLY A 298 -32.96 -8.89 9.51
C GLY A 298 -32.54 -9.84 8.38
N TRP A 299 -31.53 -9.46 7.58
CA TRP A 299 -31.06 -10.26 6.44
C TRP A 299 -30.62 -11.66 6.87
N TYR A 300 -29.87 -11.78 7.97
CA TYR A 300 -29.43 -13.06 8.53
C TYR A 300 -30.27 -13.51 9.74
N ASN A 301 -31.40 -12.85 10.00
CA ASN A 301 -32.24 -13.08 11.17
C ASN A 301 -33.74 -13.12 10.82
N ASP A 302 -34.10 -13.80 9.73
CA ASP A 302 -35.48 -14.06 9.29
C ASP A 302 -36.37 -12.80 9.19
N GLY A 303 -35.79 -11.68 8.75
CA GLY A 303 -36.46 -10.38 8.62
C GLY A 303 -36.68 -9.64 9.94
N VAL A 304 -36.13 -10.14 11.06
CA VAL A 304 -36.17 -9.49 12.37
C VAL A 304 -34.89 -8.67 12.57
N PRO A 305 -34.97 -7.34 12.73
CA PRO A 305 -33.79 -6.52 13.01
C PRO A 305 -33.05 -6.98 14.26
N MET A 306 -31.73 -6.98 14.22
CA MET A 306 -30.87 -7.41 15.32
C MET A 306 -29.80 -6.35 15.61
N GLU A 307 -29.58 -6.07 16.89
CA GLU A 307 -28.50 -5.22 17.38
C GLU A 307 -27.87 -5.91 18.60
N ILE A 308 -26.53 -5.97 18.66
CA ILE A 308 -25.80 -6.57 19.78
C ILE A 308 -24.65 -5.65 20.16
N HIS A 309 -24.82 -4.92 21.26
CA HIS A 309 -23.76 -4.12 21.88
C HIS A 309 -22.66 -5.01 22.46
N LEU A 310 -21.44 -4.49 22.60
CA LEU A 310 -20.29 -5.29 23.05
C LEU A 310 -20.53 -5.90 24.43
N ALA A 311 -21.25 -5.20 25.31
CA ALA A 311 -21.59 -5.67 26.65
C ALA A 311 -22.38 -6.99 26.64
N ASP A 312 -23.27 -7.16 25.65
CA ASP A 312 -24.14 -8.32 25.47
C ASP A 312 -23.55 -9.39 24.54
N ALA A 313 -22.48 -9.05 23.80
CA ALA A 313 -21.81 -9.94 22.86
C ALA A 313 -20.92 -10.98 23.57
N THR A 314 -21.55 -11.94 24.25
CA THR A 314 -20.85 -12.95 25.09
C THR A 314 -19.81 -13.78 24.33
N ASN A 315 -20.11 -14.19 23.10
CA ASN A 315 -19.18 -14.96 22.26
C ASN A 315 -17.95 -14.14 21.86
N LEU A 316 -18.17 -12.88 21.45
CA LEU A 316 -17.08 -11.96 21.12
C LEU A 316 -16.18 -11.73 22.34
N ARG A 317 -16.76 -11.35 23.48
CA ARG A 317 -16.00 -11.11 24.71
C ARG A 317 -15.19 -12.32 25.15
N ALA A 318 -15.79 -13.52 25.15
CA ALA A 318 -15.07 -14.75 25.46
C ALA A 318 -13.89 -15.00 24.50
N SER A 319 -14.08 -14.73 23.21
CA SER A 319 -13.03 -14.87 22.19
C SER A 319 -11.89 -13.86 22.38
N LEU A 320 -12.23 -12.59 22.64
CA LEU A 320 -11.26 -11.53 22.88
C LEU A 320 -10.45 -11.81 24.15
N ASP A 321 -11.12 -12.14 25.26
CA ASP A 321 -10.46 -12.44 26.54
C ASP A 321 -9.49 -13.64 26.39
N TYR A 322 -9.91 -14.68 25.67
CA TYR A 322 -9.08 -15.86 25.41
C TYR A 322 -7.82 -15.52 24.61
N ALA A 323 -7.96 -14.71 23.56
CA ALA A 323 -6.88 -14.34 22.65
C ALA A 323 -5.92 -13.31 23.28
N ILE A 324 -6.44 -12.33 24.02
CA ILE A 324 -5.63 -11.33 24.74
C ILE A 324 -4.74 -12.00 25.79
N ALA A 325 -5.27 -12.98 26.53
CA ALA A 325 -4.49 -13.77 27.48
C ALA A 325 -3.32 -14.53 26.83
N ARG A 326 -3.35 -14.69 25.49
CA ARG A 326 -2.32 -15.36 24.66
C ARG A 326 -1.52 -14.40 23.78
N GLY A 327 -1.65 -13.10 23.99
CA GLY A 327 -0.82 -12.07 23.38
C GLY A 327 -1.45 -11.32 22.20
N ALA A 328 -2.72 -11.57 21.87
CA ALA A 328 -3.43 -10.80 20.86
C ALA A 328 -3.53 -9.32 21.22
N LYS A 329 -3.57 -8.46 20.21
CA LYS A 329 -3.83 -7.02 20.35
C LYS A 329 -4.96 -6.56 19.45
N LEU A 330 -5.73 -5.58 19.89
CA LEU A 330 -6.96 -5.20 19.21
C LEU A 330 -6.75 -4.00 18.28
N VAL A 331 -7.41 -4.06 17.14
CA VAL A 331 -7.60 -2.99 16.16
C VAL A 331 -9.09 -2.70 16.12
N MET A 332 -9.50 -1.42 16.17
CA MET A 332 -10.92 -1.08 15.98
C MET A 332 -11.23 -1.09 14.49
N HIS A 333 -12.21 -1.90 14.07
CA HIS A 333 -12.58 -2.06 12.67
C HIS A 333 -13.95 -1.43 12.39
N GLY A 334 -13.99 -0.09 12.46
CA GLY A 334 -15.23 0.67 12.51
C GLY A 334 -15.93 0.62 13.88
N TYR A 335 -17.07 1.32 13.98
CA TYR A 335 -17.99 1.21 15.11
C TYR A 335 -18.97 0.06 14.89
N THR A 336 -19.62 0.07 13.73
CA THR A 336 -20.60 -0.96 13.36
C THR A 336 -20.21 -1.70 12.10
N HIS A 337 -19.13 -1.28 11.43
CA HIS A 337 -18.69 -1.77 10.13
C HIS A 337 -19.63 -1.38 8.96
N GLN A 338 -20.94 -1.23 9.20
CA GLN A 338 -21.94 -0.73 8.25
C GLN A 338 -22.21 0.78 8.32
N TYR A 339 -22.72 1.39 7.24
CA TYR A 339 -23.13 2.80 7.23
C TYR A 339 -24.41 3.03 8.05
N GLY A 340 -25.43 2.20 7.86
CA GLY A 340 -26.73 2.36 8.51
C GLY A 340 -27.75 1.35 8.02
N SER A 341 -29.03 1.70 8.06
CA SER A 341 -30.11 0.78 7.65
C SER A 341 -30.33 0.65 6.15
N MET A 342 -29.41 1.16 5.32
CA MET A 342 -29.51 1.02 3.87
C MET A 342 -28.74 -0.20 3.38
N ARG A 343 -29.21 -0.81 2.29
CA ARG A 343 -28.40 -1.78 1.56
C ARG A 343 -27.34 -1.04 0.76
N ASN A 344 -26.13 -1.00 1.29
CA ASN A 344 -25.00 -0.44 0.58
C ASN A 344 -24.39 -1.53 -0.32
N ILE A 345 -24.91 -1.64 -1.53
CA ILE A 345 -24.67 -2.74 -2.50
C ILE A 345 -25.23 -4.11 -2.07
N HIS A 346 -24.96 -4.56 -0.85
CA HIS A 346 -25.24 -5.94 -0.41
C HIS A 346 -26.41 -6.01 0.59
N THR A 347 -26.11 -6.10 1.89
CA THR A 347 -27.08 -6.50 2.92
C THR A 347 -27.40 -5.39 3.92
N GLY A 348 -26.44 -4.50 4.20
CA GLY A 348 -26.52 -3.50 5.28
C GLY A 348 -26.14 -4.04 6.66
N VAL A 349 -25.63 -5.28 6.72
CA VAL A 349 -25.20 -5.95 7.96
C VAL A 349 -23.76 -5.58 8.29
N SER A 350 -23.44 -5.49 9.59
CA SER A 350 -22.06 -5.42 10.06
C SER A 350 -21.20 -6.54 9.47
N GLY A 351 -20.09 -6.19 8.79
CA GLY A 351 -19.22 -7.14 8.09
C GLY A 351 -19.34 -7.07 6.57
N ASP A 352 -20.50 -6.66 6.04
CA ASP A 352 -20.82 -6.73 4.60
C ASP A 352 -20.90 -5.35 3.91
N ASP A 353 -20.77 -4.27 4.68
CA ASP A 353 -21.10 -2.89 4.28
C ASP A 353 -19.90 -1.96 4.59
N PHE A 354 -19.92 -0.77 4.01
CA PHE A 354 -18.94 0.29 4.21
C PHE A 354 -19.46 1.32 5.22
N GLU A 355 -18.73 1.55 6.31
CA GLU A 355 -19.18 2.47 7.35
C GLU A 355 -19.14 3.96 6.96
N PHE A 356 -18.14 4.34 6.17
CA PHE A 356 -17.81 5.75 5.87
C PHE A 356 -17.94 6.11 4.38
N TRP A 357 -18.70 5.32 3.62
CA TRP A 357 -18.83 5.48 2.17
C TRP A 357 -20.19 5.01 1.66
N ASN A 358 -20.80 5.77 0.74
CA ASN A 358 -21.94 5.30 -0.02
C ASN A 358 -21.43 4.58 -1.28
N ALA A 359 -21.35 3.26 -1.22
CA ALA A 359 -20.85 2.44 -2.31
C ALA A 359 -21.89 2.27 -3.45
N VAL A 360 -23.18 2.49 -3.19
CA VAL A 360 -24.23 2.47 -4.23
C VAL A 360 -24.00 3.59 -5.25
N ASP A 361 -23.80 4.81 -4.77
CA ASP A 361 -23.59 5.98 -5.63
C ASP A 361 -22.10 6.31 -5.83
N ASN A 362 -21.21 5.55 -5.16
CA ASN A 362 -19.77 5.73 -5.15
C ASN A 362 -19.34 7.16 -4.77
N GLU A 363 -19.83 7.64 -3.63
CA GLU A 363 -19.56 8.98 -3.10
C GLU A 363 -19.47 8.97 -1.56
N PRO A 364 -18.94 10.03 -0.93
CA PRO A 364 -19.10 10.22 0.51
C PRO A 364 -20.59 10.21 0.90
N VAL A 365 -20.90 9.69 2.09
CA VAL A 365 -22.28 9.70 2.59
C VAL A 365 -22.80 11.14 2.77
N PRO A 366 -24.12 11.38 2.73
CA PRO A 366 -24.68 12.75 2.78
C PRO A 366 -24.27 13.58 4.01
N GLU A 367 -24.06 12.95 5.16
CA GLU A 367 -23.65 13.58 6.42
C GLU A 367 -22.12 13.72 6.57
N ASP A 368 -21.34 13.33 5.56
CA ASP A 368 -19.89 13.23 5.63
C ASP A 368 -19.25 14.55 6.10
N SER A 369 -18.66 14.45 7.28
CA SER A 369 -17.95 15.53 7.94
C SER A 369 -16.99 14.95 8.96
N ILE A 370 -15.96 15.70 9.31
CA ILE A 370 -15.05 15.31 10.40
C ILE A 370 -15.84 15.05 11.69
N ALA A 371 -16.82 15.90 12.00
CA ALA A 371 -17.62 15.77 13.22
C ALA A 371 -18.47 14.49 13.23
N TRP A 372 -19.12 14.15 12.10
CA TRP A 372 -19.90 12.92 11.98
C TRP A 372 -19.02 11.68 12.12
N ALA A 373 -17.89 11.64 11.41
CA ALA A 373 -16.96 10.52 11.49
C ALA A 373 -16.38 10.37 12.91
N LEU A 374 -15.99 11.47 13.56
CA LEU A 374 -15.56 11.45 14.96
C LEU A 374 -16.64 10.89 15.89
N GLY A 375 -17.91 11.23 15.69
CA GLY A 375 -19.01 10.69 16.49
C GLY A 375 -19.11 9.17 16.41
N ARG A 376 -18.89 8.59 15.21
CA ARG A 376 -18.86 7.13 15.03
C ARG A 376 -17.63 6.51 15.69
N LEU A 377 -16.45 7.08 15.45
CA LEU A 377 -15.19 6.58 16.03
C LEU A 377 -15.21 6.62 17.56
N ASP A 378 -15.74 7.70 18.14
CA ASP A 378 -15.87 7.87 19.59
C ASP A 378 -16.88 6.87 20.19
N ALA A 379 -17.97 6.55 19.48
CA ALA A 379 -18.91 5.52 19.90
C ALA A 379 -18.29 4.12 19.90
N GLY A 380 -17.54 3.75 18.85
CA GLY A 380 -16.82 2.48 18.79
C GLY A 380 -15.75 2.35 19.89
N LEU A 381 -15.00 3.43 20.15
CA LEU A 381 -14.06 3.48 21.27
C LEU A 381 -14.77 3.33 22.62
N ALA A 382 -15.92 3.95 22.80
CA ALA A 382 -16.70 3.86 24.04
C ALA A 382 -17.19 2.42 24.29
N GLU A 383 -17.72 1.73 23.29
CA GLU A 383 -18.10 0.31 23.40
C GLU A 383 -16.93 -0.54 23.93
N LEU A 384 -15.75 -0.39 23.31
CA LEU A 384 -14.54 -1.14 23.69
C LEU A 384 -14.09 -0.78 25.12
N GLN A 385 -13.95 0.51 25.43
CA GLN A 385 -13.40 0.97 26.71
C GLN A 385 -14.31 0.66 27.90
N LEU A 386 -15.63 0.83 27.76
CA LEU A 386 -16.60 0.50 28.80
C LEU A 386 -16.59 -0.99 29.16
N ASN A 387 -16.16 -1.84 28.22
CA ASN A 387 -16.02 -3.28 28.40
C ASN A 387 -14.59 -3.73 28.73
N GLY A 388 -13.66 -2.80 28.96
CA GLY A 388 -12.28 -3.09 29.37
C GLY A 388 -11.31 -3.46 28.25
N TYR A 389 -11.67 -3.20 26.99
CA TYR A 389 -10.85 -3.49 25.82
C TYR A 389 -10.09 -2.24 25.35
N HIS A 390 -8.84 -2.44 24.94
CA HIS A 390 -7.96 -1.39 24.44
C HIS A 390 -7.44 -1.73 23.05
N VAL A 391 -7.58 -0.78 22.14
CA VAL A 391 -7.09 -0.87 20.76
C VAL A 391 -5.81 -0.05 20.58
N PHE A 392 -4.89 -0.53 19.74
CA PHE A 392 -3.65 0.20 19.42
C PHE A 392 -3.70 0.88 18.05
N ALA A 393 -4.64 0.50 17.19
CA ALA A 393 -4.80 1.03 15.84
C ALA A 393 -6.26 1.01 15.41
N TRP A 394 -6.53 1.65 14.28
CA TRP A 394 -7.80 1.62 13.57
C TRP A 394 -7.65 1.12 12.14
N GLU A 395 -8.76 0.66 11.59
CA GLU A 395 -8.90 0.16 10.24
C GLU A 395 -10.29 0.52 9.70
N ALA A 396 -10.33 1.15 8.53
CA ALA A 396 -11.57 1.41 7.83
C ALA A 396 -12.22 0.08 7.38
N PRO A 397 -13.51 -0.15 7.66
CA PRO A 397 -14.28 -1.25 7.07
C PRO A 397 -14.08 -1.34 5.55
N HIS A 398 -13.67 -2.52 5.08
CA HIS A 398 -13.30 -2.81 3.68
C HIS A 398 -12.29 -1.82 3.06
N TYR A 399 -11.43 -1.19 3.88
CA TYR A 399 -10.43 -0.21 3.46
C TYR A 399 -10.98 1.05 2.75
N GLN A 400 -12.29 1.31 2.86
CA GLN A 400 -12.93 2.41 2.16
C GLN A 400 -13.48 3.45 3.14
N SER A 401 -13.18 4.72 2.89
CA SER A 401 -13.72 5.85 3.65
C SER A 401 -13.52 7.16 2.90
N SER A 402 -14.35 8.16 3.21
CA SER A 402 -14.18 9.51 2.67
C SER A 402 -12.85 10.16 3.13
N PRO A 403 -12.35 11.18 2.40
CA PRO A 403 -11.21 11.99 2.85
C PRO A 403 -11.41 12.57 4.26
N LYS A 404 -12.62 13.04 4.57
CA LYS A 404 -12.95 13.65 5.87
C LYS A 404 -12.96 12.61 7.00
N ALA A 405 -13.45 11.39 6.73
CA ALA A 405 -13.43 10.30 7.70
C ALA A 405 -12.00 9.84 8.04
N ILE A 406 -11.12 9.72 7.04
CA ILE A 406 -9.70 9.44 7.30
C ILE A 406 -9.05 10.55 8.16
N ARG A 407 -9.30 11.82 7.83
CA ARG A 407 -8.79 12.95 8.64
C ARG A 407 -9.36 12.97 10.06
N ALA A 408 -10.56 12.44 10.27
CA ALA A 408 -11.12 12.23 11.61
C ALA A 408 -10.40 11.09 12.35
N ALA A 409 -10.13 9.97 11.67
CA ALA A 409 -9.44 8.82 12.25
C ALA A 409 -8.08 9.18 12.85
N VAL A 410 -7.27 10.01 12.16
CA VAL A 410 -5.97 10.49 12.66
C VAL A 410 -6.06 11.21 14.01
N GLN A 411 -7.21 11.83 14.33
CA GLN A 411 -7.40 12.56 15.58
C GLN A 411 -7.68 11.66 16.79
N ARG A 412 -7.96 10.36 16.57
CA ARG A 412 -8.21 9.37 17.62
C ARG A 412 -7.19 8.24 17.61
N PHE A 413 -6.69 7.91 16.42
CA PHE A 413 -5.80 6.79 16.20
C PHE A 413 -4.48 7.31 15.65
N PRO A 414 -3.41 7.29 16.45
CA PRO A 414 -2.08 7.67 15.99
C PRO A 414 -1.49 6.65 15.01
N THR A 415 -2.13 5.50 14.82
CA THR A 415 -1.70 4.45 13.90
C THR A 415 -2.93 3.75 13.33
N THR A 416 -2.87 3.43 12.05
CA THR A 416 -3.83 2.60 11.35
C THR A 416 -3.15 1.35 10.82
N TYR A 417 -3.89 0.25 10.66
CA TYR A 417 -3.38 -0.97 10.05
C TYR A 417 -4.33 -1.31 8.90
N GLN A 418 -4.00 -0.90 7.68
CA GLN A 418 -4.94 -0.94 6.57
C GLN A 418 -4.28 -0.69 5.21
N ARG A 419 -5.06 -0.92 4.14
CA ARG A 419 -4.89 -0.22 2.86
C ARG A 419 -5.71 1.07 2.88
N VAL A 420 -5.27 2.08 2.14
CA VAL A 420 -5.91 3.40 2.17
C VAL A 420 -6.27 3.83 0.76
N VAL A 421 -7.45 4.43 0.60
CA VAL A 421 -7.83 5.14 -0.62
C VAL A 421 -7.56 6.62 -0.46
N TYR A 422 -6.90 7.21 -1.46
CA TYR A 422 -6.54 8.61 -1.49
C TYR A 422 -7.26 9.33 -2.62
N TYR A 423 -7.59 10.59 -2.37
CA TYR A 423 -8.43 11.39 -3.24
C TYR A 423 -7.75 12.71 -3.60
N THR A 424 -7.97 13.18 -4.82
CA THR A 424 -7.45 14.48 -5.29
C THR A 424 -8.23 15.69 -4.73
N SER A 425 -9.32 15.44 -4.00
CA SER A 425 -10.16 16.44 -3.33
C SER A 425 -10.71 15.88 -2.02
N ASP A 426 -10.95 16.75 -1.04
CA ASP A 426 -11.67 16.39 0.21
C ASP A 426 -13.20 16.26 -0.01
N GLU A 427 -13.70 16.75 -1.16
CA GLU A 427 -15.06 16.61 -1.66
C GLU A 427 -14.97 16.15 -3.12
N PRO A 428 -14.72 14.85 -3.37
CA PRO A 428 -14.43 14.37 -4.71
C PRO A 428 -15.68 14.36 -5.60
N ASP A 429 -15.55 14.88 -6.82
CA ASP A 429 -16.53 14.69 -7.90
C ASP A 429 -16.00 13.67 -8.91
N PHE A 430 -16.61 12.49 -8.99
CA PHE A 430 -16.22 11.43 -9.93
C PHE A 430 -17.01 11.41 -11.23
N ASN A 431 -17.86 12.41 -11.49
CA ASN A 431 -18.69 12.42 -12.67
C ASN A 431 -17.84 12.34 -13.95
N PRO A 432 -17.95 11.26 -14.75
CA PRO A 432 -17.12 11.10 -15.95
C PRO A 432 -17.39 12.17 -17.02
N ALA A 433 -18.54 12.86 -16.95
CA ALA A 433 -18.85 14.00 -17.81
C ALA A 433 -18.14 15.29 -17.41
N ASN A 434 -17.50 15.35 -16.23
CA ASN A 434 -16.68 16.46 -15.79
C ASN A 434 -15.21 16.24 -16.21
N PRO A 435 -14.65 17.04 -17.14
CA PRO A 435 -13.22 16.96 -17.48
C PRO A 435 -12.30 17.23 -16.29
N ALA A 436 -12.77 18.00 -15.31
CA ALA A 436 -12.06 18.33 -14.08
C ALA A 436 -12.39 17.39 -12.90
N ARG A 437 -12.96 16.20 -13.18
CA ARG A 437 -13.29 15.20 -12.16
C ARG A 437 -12.07 14.84 -11.31
N ASP A 438 -12.35 14.49 -10.06
CA ASP A 438 -11.39 13.97 -9.12
C ASP A 438 -11.08 12.49 -9.38
N PHE A 439 -9.96 12.05 -8.81
CA PHE A 439 -9.52 10.67 -8.88
C PHE A 439 -9.39 10.10 -7.47
N ALA A 440 -9.71 8.82 -7.34
CA ALA A 440 -9.41 8.02 -6.17
C ALA A 440 -8.36 6.96 -6.55
N VAL A 441 -7.39 6.74 -5.66
CA VAL A 441 -6.35 5.73 -5.82
C VAL A 441 -6.23 4.91 -4.54
N GLY A 442 -6.49 3.61 -4.64
CA GLY A 442 -6.17 2.67 -3.58
C GLY A 442 -4.67 2.39 -3.55
N GLN A 443 -4.06 2.47 -2.37
CA GLN A 443 -2.64 2.21 -2.21
C GLN A 443 -2.37 1.29 -1.02
N PHE A 444 -1.62 0.22 -1.29
CA PHE A 444 -1.00 -0.62 -0.28
C PHE A 444 0.48 -0.25 -0.12
N PHE A 445 1.07 -0.61 1.01
CA PHE A 445 2.47 -0.30 1.31
C PHE A 445 3.25 -1.58 1.61
N PRO A 446 4.49 -1.75 1.10
CA PRO A 446 5.33 -2.88 1.48
C PRO A 446 6.06 -2.64 2.81
N TYR A 447 6.00 -1.43 3.38
CA TYR A 447 6.64 -1.04 4.64
C TYR A 447 5.75 -0.07 5.42
N VAL A 448 6.15 0.27 6.63
CA VAL A 448 5.41 1.22 7.48
C VAL A 448 5.53 2.63 6.90
N ILE A 449 4.41 3.34 6.80
CA ILE A 449 4.39 4.77 6.50
C ILE A 449 4.27 5.52 7.81
N GLU A 450 5.27 6.32 8.17
CA GLU A 450 5.26 7.12 9.40
C GLU A 450 4.27 8.28 9.30
N ARG A 451 4.08 8.82 8.09
CA ARG A 451 3.08 9.86 7.82
C ARG A 451 2.64 9.83 6.36
N ASP A 452 1.37 9.54 6.08
CA ASP A 452 0.78 9.60 4.73
C ASP A 452 0.21 11.00 4.42
N TYR A 453 -0.40 11.17 3.24
CA TYR A 453 -1.02 12.41 2.76
C TYR A 453 -2.10 12.98 3.70
N TYR A 454 -2.83 12.12 4.41
CA TYR A 454 -3.82 12.54 5.40
C TYR A 454 -3.23 12.75 6.80
N GLY A 455 -1.96 12.39 7.01
CA GLY A 455 -1.26 12.48 8.29
C GLY A 455 -1.33 11.19 9.12
N GLN A 456 -1.83 10.09 8.55
CA GLN A 456 -1.87 8.78 9.21
C GLN A 456 -0.47 8.18 9.26
N ARG A 457 -0.21 7.47 10.35
CA ARG A 457 0.81 6.43 10.37
C ARG A 457 0.17 5.10 9.97
N VAL A 458 0.66 4.44 8.94
CA VAL A 458 0.03 3.26 8.35
C VAL A 458 0.95 2.04 8.50
N LEU A 459 0.48 1.03 9.24
CA LEU A 459 1.05 -0.31 9.22
C LEU A 459 0.55 -1.05 7.98
N PRO A 460 1.44 -1.72 7.24
CA PRO A 460 1.10 -2.30 5.94
C PRO A 460 0.19 -3.51 6.09
N GLU A 461 -0.88 -3.59 5.31
CA GLU A 461 -1.49 -4.83 4.84
C GLU A 461 -1.25 -4.89 3.32
N ASN A 462 -0.51 -5.91 2.85
CA ASN A 462 0.01 -5.92 1.49
C ASN A 462 -0.10 -7.27 0.76
N LEU A 463 -0.72 -8.27 1.35
CA LEU A 463 -0.88 -9.60 0.75
C LEU A 463 -2.32 -9.93 0.40
N GLY A 464 -3.28 -9.37 1.13
CA GLY A 464 -4.72 -9.66 1.07
C GLY A 464 -5.09 -10.67 2.14
N ASN A 465 -6.10 -11.47 1.82
CA ASN A 465 -6.60 -12.56 2.66
C ASN A 465 -6.97 -13.76 1.79
N ILE A 466 -7.08 -14.93 2.43
CA ILE A 466 -7.62 -16.11 1.76
C ILE A 466 -9.13 -15.89 1.57
N GLU A 467 -9.60 -16.13 0.35
CA GLU A 467 -10.99 -15.96 -0.06
C GLU A 467 -11.48 -17.23 -0.76
N TYR A 468 -12.75 -17.56 -0.53
CA TYR A 468 -13.45 -18.67 -1.16
C TYR A 468 -14.77 -18.17 -1.74
N ASP A 469 -15.12 -18.65 -2.93
CA ASP A 469 -16.43 -18.35 -3.53
C ASP A 469 -17.55 -19.11 -2.80
N ILE A 470 -18.19 -18.42 -1.84
CA ILE A 470 -19.34 -18.90 -1.06
C ILE A 470 -20.60 -18.06 -1.30
N ARG A 471 -20.75 -17.50 -2.51
CA ARG A 471 -21.80 -16.52 -2.85
C ARG A 471 -23.25 -16.92 -2.54
N GLU A 472 -23.50 -18.21 -2.37
CA GLU A 472 -24.80 -18.77 -1.99
C GLU A 472 -25.13 -18.59 -0.49
N ILE A 473 -24.10 -18.36 0.35
CA ILE A 473 -24.20 -18.11 1.79
C ILE A 473 -24.01 -16.61 2.07
N ASP A 474 -22.95 -16.03 1.51
CA ASP A 474 -22.60 -14.62 1.64
C ASP A 474 -22.34 -14.03 0.24
N PRO A 475 -23.21 -13.13 -0.26
CA PRO A 475 -23.10 -12.58 -1.61
C PRO A 475 -21.87 -11.69 -1.83
N THR A 476 -21.18 -11.26 -0.77
CA THR A 476 -19.95 -10.46 -0.85
C THR A 476 -18.73 -11.33 -1.16
N SER A 477 -18.71 -12.58 -0.68
CA SER A 477 -17.66 -13.58 -0.88
C SER A 477 -17.86 -14.36 -2.19
N ASN A 478 -17.48 -13.75 -3.32
CA ASN A 478 -17.83 -14.24 -4.66
C ASN A 478 -16.64 -14.56 -5.59
N PHE A 479 -15.43 -14.67 -5.04
CA PHE A 479 -14.21 -15.02 -5.77
C PHE A 479 -13.27 -15.87 -4.90
N ASP A 480 -12.34 -16.57 -5.56
CA ASP A 480 -11.29 -17.33 -4.87
C ASP A 480 -9.99 -16.53 -4.84
N TYR A 481 -9.34 -16.50 -3.68
CA TYR A 481 -7.96 -16.02 -3.53
C TYR A 481 -7.18 -16.95 -2.60
N THR A 482 -6.25 -17.69 -3.19
CA THR A 482 -5.70 -18.89 -2.54
C THR A 482 -4.55 -18.57 -1.58
N TRP A 483 -4.24 -19.49 -0.68
CA TRP A 483 -3.05 -19.36 0.16
C TRP A 483 -1.75 -19.39 -0.66
N GLU A 484 -1.73 -20.09 -1.80
CA GLU A 484 -0.62 -20.05 -2.75
C GLU A 484 -0.44 -18.66 -3.36
N ASP A 485 -1.55 -17.97 -3.65
CA ASP A 485 -1.50 -16.61 -4.18
C ASP A 485 -0.90 -15.62 -3.18
N LEU A 486 -1.32 -15.71 -1.91
CA LEU A 486 -0.75 -14.89 -0.84
C LEU A 486 0.72 -15.24 -0.58
N LEU A 487 1.09 -16.52 -0.65
CA LEU A 487 2.48 -16.94 -0.50
C LEU A 487 3.34 -16.39 -1.64
N LEU A 488 2.85 -16.42 -2.88
CA LEU A 488 3.53 -15.81 -4.03
C LEU A 488 3.66 -14.30 -3.85
N ASN A 489 2.64 -13.60 -3.34
CA ASN A 489 2.76 -12.18 -3.00
C ASN A 489 3.88 -11.94 -1.96
N ALA A 490 3.96 -12.79 -0.93
CA ALA A 490 5.00 -12.70 0.08
C ALA A 490 6.40 -12.94 -0.51
N GLU A 491 6.53 -13.84 -1.49
CA GLU A 491 7.79 -14.01 -2.23
C GLU A 491 8.18 -12.78 -3.03
N MET A 492 7.21 -12.13 -3.69
CA MET A 492 7.43 -10.93 -4.50
C MET A 492 7.78 -9.73 -3.62
N ALA A 493 7.14 -9.59 -2.45
CA ALA A 493 7.41 -8.53 -1.48
C ALA A 493 8.88 -8.51 -1.00
N LYS A 494 9.61 -9.65 -1.08
CA LYS A 494 11.04 -9.72 -0.71
C LYS A 494 11.95 -8.84 -1.56
N VAL A 495 11.50 -8.35 -2.71
CA VAL A 495 12.31 -7.39 -3.50
C VAL A 495 12.52 -6.08 -2.75
N VAL A 496 11.62 -5.73 -1.82
CA VAL A 496 11.74 -4.58 -0.93
C VAL A 496 12.58 -4.96 0.28
N ARG A 497 13.70 -4.25 0.49
CA ARG A 497 14.74 -4.65 1.45
C ARG A 497 14.26 -4.72 2.90
N ASP A 498 13.35 -3.86 3.32
CA ASP A 498 12.79 -3.84 4.68
C ASP A 498 11.28 -4.21 4.71
N GLY A 499 10.83 -4.89 3.65
CA GLY A 499 9.43 -5.12 3.35
C GLY A 499 8.71 -6.12 4.27
N PHE A 500 7.39 -6.10 4.20
CA PHE A 500 6.49 -6.92 4.98
C PHE A 500 5.80 -8.02 4.16
N ALA A 501 5.47 -9.11 4.83
CA ALA A 501 4.44 -10.07 4.45
C ALA A 501 3.30 -9.94 5.46
N SER A 502 2.34 -9.07 5.16
CA SER A 502 1.23 -8.73 6.06
C SER A 502 -0.11 -9.05 5.42
N PHE A 503 -0.88 -9.92 6.09
CA PHE A 503 -2.15 -10.43 5.60
C PHE A 503 -3.18 -10.45 6.73
N PHE A 504 -4.45 -10.56 6.36
CA PHE A 504 -5.54 -10.81 7.30
C PHE A 504 -6.27 -12.13 6.97
N PHE A 505 -7.03 -12.63 7.93
CA PHE A 505 -7.79 -13.87 7.79
C PHE A 505 -9.10 -13.76 8.55
N HIS A 506 -10.21 -14.05 7.87
CA HIS A 506 -11.53 -14.06 8.51
C HIS A 506 -11.72 -15.36 9.29
N PRO A 507 -12.04 -15.30 10.60
CA PRO A 507 -12.25 -16.51 11.38
C PRO A 507 -13.39 -17.38 10.84
N PHE A 508 -14.45 -16.78 10.28
CA PHE A 508 -15.64 -17.51 9.83
C PHE A 508 -15.36 -18.56 8.73
N TRP A 509 -14.19 -18.54 8.08
CA TRP A 509 -13.76 -19.62 7.19
C TRP A 509 -13.69 -20.99 7.89
N LEU A 510 -13.56 -21.02 9.22
CA LEU A 510 -13.55 -22.25 10.01
C LEU A 510 -14.95 -22.70 10.43
N ASP A 511 -15.98 -21.90 10.16
CA ASP A 511 -17.32 -22.19 10.62
C ASP A 511 -17.85 -23.43 9.88
N PRO A 512 -18.40 -24.43 10.60
CA PRO A 512 -18.81 -25.69 9.99
C PRO A 512 -19.83 -25.54 8.85
N ASP A 513 -20.68 -24.52 8.95
CA ASP A 513 -21.74 -24.24 7.96
C ASP A 513 -21.20 -23.61 6.67
N VAL A 514 -19.99 -23.02 6.73
CA VAL A 514 -19.29 -22.45 5.56
C VAL A 514 -18.55 -23.55 4.79
N GLY A 515 -17.97 -24.53 5.50
CA GLY A 515 -17.49 -25.78 4.89
C GLY A 515 -16.22 -25.66 4.04
N THR A 516 -15.37 -24.66 4.30
CA THR A 516 -14.12 -24.42 3.54
C THR A 516 -12.91 -25.13 4.17
N PRO A 517 -11.78 -25.29 3.44
CA PRO A 517 -10.52 -25.75 4.02
C PRO A 517 -9.75 -24.67 4.82
N GLY A 518 -10.43 -23.60 5.26
CA GLY A 518 -9.81 -22.38 5.79
C GLY A 518 -8.69 -22.58 6.81
N PHE A 519 -8.85 -23.48 7.79
CA PHE A 519 -7.78 -23.70 8.78
C PHE A 519 -6.54 -24.38 8.20
N GLU A 520 -6.70 -25.34 7.30
CA GLU A 520 -5.55 -26.01 6.68
C GLU A 520 -4.77 -25.04 5.80
N ASP A 521 -5.48 -24.21 5.04
CA ASP A 521 -4.85 -23.22 4.16
C ASP A 521 -4.21 -22.07 4.94
N PHE A 522 -4.81 -21.63 6.05
CA PHE A 522 -4.19 -20.70 6.99
C PHE A 522 -2.86 -21.24 7.53
N LYS A 523 -2.81 -22.51 7.95
CA LYS A 523 -1.56 -23.14 8.41
C LYS A 523 -0.50 -23.19 7.31
N LYS A 524 -0.88 -23.58 6.09
CA LYS A 524 0.04 -23.63 4.95
C LYS A 524 0.63 -22.26 4.63
N LEU A 525 -0.20 -21.20 4.68
CA LEU A 525 0.28 -19.83 4.47
C LEU A 525 1.27 -19.40 5.54
N VAL A 526 0.93 -19.59 6.82
CA VAL A 526 1.80 -19.22 7.95
C VAL A 526 3.14 -19.98 7.88
N GLU A 527 3.09 -21.28 7.59
CA GLU A 527 4.29 -22.11 7.45
C GLU A 527 5.13 -21.73 6.23
N GLY A 528 4.48 -21.42 5.10
CA GLY A 528 5.12 -20.92 3.89
C GLY A 528 5.83 -19.58 4.11
N ILE A 529 5.16 -18.58 4.70
CA ILE A 529 5.75 -17.29 5.03
C ILE A 529 6.94 -17.45 6.00
N THR A 530 6.82 -18.35 6.99
CA THR A 530 7.92 -18.68 7.88
C THR A 530 9.11 -19.29 7.14
N ALA A 531 8.86 -20.22 6.20
CA ALA A 531 9.89 -20.87 5.39
C ALA A 531 10.59 -19.89 4.42
N LEU A 532 9.93 -18.82 4.01
CA LEU A 532 10.54 -17.72 3.25
C LEU A 532 11.53 -16.87 4.09
N GLY A 533 11.60 -17.09 5.40
CA GLY A 533 12.55 -16.43 6.31
C GLY A 533 12.06 -15.09 6.85
N TYR A 534 10.76 -14.82 6.79
CA TYR A 534 10.17 -13.64 7.43
C TYR A 534 10.22 -13.78 8.96
N THR A 535 10.45 -12.67 9.64
CA THR A 535 10.35 -12.59 11.11
C THR A 535 8.96 -12.11 11.52
N TRP A 536 8.19 -12.93 12.23
CA TRP A 536 6.89 -12.53 12.75
C TRP A 536 7.04 -11.45 13.82
N VAL A 537 6.29 -10.36 13.68
CA VAL A 537 6.30 -9.23 14.62
C VAL A 537 4.87 -8.85 15.01
N GLY A 538 4.69 -8.35 16.23
CA GLY A 538 3.41 -7.78 16.64
C GLY A 538 3.23 -6.39 16.04
N ALA A 539 2.13 -6.17 15.32
CA ALA A 539 1.82 -4.84 14.77
C ALA A 539 1.89 -3.72 15.82
N HIS A 540 1.41 -3.99 17.05
CA HIS A 540 1.49 -3.06 18.17
C HIS A 540 2.91 -2.66 18.58
N THR A 541 3.93 -3.51 18.38
CA THR A 541 5.32 -3.19 18.73
C THR A 541 5.96 -2.24 17.73
N LEU A 542 5.34 -2.09 16.55
CA LEU A 542 5.76 -1.11 15.54
C LEU A 542 5.17 0.26 15.83
N THR A 543 4.32 0.42 16.85
CA THR A 543 3.76 1.71 17.25
C THR A 543 4.74 2.42 18.20
N PRO A 544 5.05 3.72 18.02
CA PRO A 544 6.02 4.42 18.86
C PRO A 544 5.70 4.35 20.36
N PRO A 545 6.67 4.03 21.24
CA PRO A 545 6.47 4.02 22.68
C PRO A 545 6.31 5.46 23.20
N GLY A 546 5.08 5.85 23.50
CA GLY A 546 4.76 7.18 24.05
C GLY A 546 3.27 7.47 24.21
N TRP A 547 2.39 6.69 23.58
CA TRP A 547 0.94 6.99 23.54
C TRP A 547 0.01 5.93 24.14
N LEU A 548 0.52 4.79 24.62
CA LEU A 548 -0.26 3.85 25.45
C LEU A 548 -0.73 4.45 26.80
N GLY A 549 -0.51 5.75 27.04
CA GLY A 549 -0.83 6.46 28.28
C GLY A 549 -1.64 7.75 28.14
N LEU A 550 -2.24 8.07 26.98
CA LEU A 550 -2.97 9.33 26.78
C LEU A 550 -4.49 9.19 26.51
N SER A 551 -5.09 8.03 26.81
CA SER A 551 -6.54 7.93 27.06
C SER A 551 -6.88 7.65 28.53
N GLN A 552 -5.93 7.84 29.44
CA GLN A 552 -6.20 7.80 30.88
C GLN A 552 -6.43 9.21 31.43
N ALA A 553 -7.59 9.77 31.12
CA ALA A 553 -8.23 10.79 31.97
C ALA A 553 -9.75 10.54 31.89
N PRO A 554 -10.45 10.62 33.05
CA PRO A 554 -11.78 10.05 33.24
C PRO A 554 -12.89 10.68 32.39
#